data_AF-A0A838GPG0-F1
#
_entry.id   AF-A0A838GPG0-F1
#
_cell.length_a   1.000
_cell.length_b   1.000
_cell.length_c   1.000
_cell.angle_alpha   90.00
_cell.angle_beta   90.00
_cell.angle_gamma   90.00
#
_symmetry.space_group_name_H-M   'P 1'
#
loop_
_entity.id
_entity.type
_entity.pdbx_description
1 polymer ?
#
loop_
_entity_poly.entity_id
_entity_poly.type
_entity_poly.pdbx_seq_one_letter_code
_entity_poly.pdbx_strand_id
1 'polypeptide(L)' 'MQAPPSRLRLLLCRVGIWHRWRTKSNEWGERWQICLACKKERDVPGGTIEV' A
#
# COMPACT_ATOMS: atom_id res chain seq x y z
N MET A 1 5.24 13.79 -11.35
CA MET A 1 4.07 13.28 -12.09
C MET A 1 4.07 11.75 -11.98
N GLN A 2 3.04 11.15 -11.37
CA GLN A 2 2.99 9.70 -11.15
C GLN A 2 2.22 9.08 -12.33
N ALA A 3 2.91 8.33 -13.20
CA ALA A 3 2.30 7.72 -14.38
C ALA A 3 1.07 6.87 -13.99
N PRO A 4 -0.03 6.93 -14.78
CA PRO A 4 -1.24 6.17 -14.49
C PRO A 4 -0.91 4.67 -14.42
N PRO A 5 -1.48 3.93 -13.46
CA PRO A 5 -1.25 2.49 -13.37
C PRO A 5 -1.77 1.83 -14.66
N SER A 6 -0.94 0.95 -15.24
CA SER A 6 -1.35 0.12 -16.38
C SER A 6 -2.60 -0.72 -16.03
N ARG A 7 -3.48 -0.96 -17.01
CA ARG A 7 -4.75 -1.70 -16.82
C ARG A 7 -4.56 -3.04 -16.10
N LEU A 8 -3.46 -3.74 -16.38
CA LEU A 8 -3.09 -4.98 -15.69
C LEU A 8 -2.91 -4.78 -14.17
N ARG A 9 -2.25 -3.70 -13.73
CA ARG A 9 -2.05 -3.40 -12.30
C ARG A 9 -3.36 -3.06 -11.59
N LEU A 10 -4.30 -2.42 -12.28
CA LEU A 10 -5.64 -2.18 -11.74
C LEU A 10 -6.43 -3.49 -11.58
N LEU A 11 -6.35 -4.39 -12.56
CA LEU A 11 -6.97 -5.71 -12.48
C LEU A 11 -6.39 -6.53 -11.32
N LEU A 12 -5.05 -6.62 -11.22
CA LEU A 12 -4.38 -7.34 -10.13
C LEU A 12 -4.73 -6.77 -8.74
N CYS A 13 -4.94 -5.46 -8.64
CA CYS A 13 -5.42 -4.83 -7.41
C CYS A 13 -6.88 -5.17 -7.11
N ARG A 14 -7.72 -5.25 -8.15
CA ARG A 14 -9.15 -5.60 -8.02
C ARG A 14 -9.33 -7.04 -7.58
N VAL A 15 -8.47 -7.96 -8.04
CA VAL A 15 -8.49 -9.38 -7.63
C VAL A 15 -7.60 -9.69 -6.41
N GLY A 16 -6.99 -8.66 -5.79
CA GLY A 16 -6.19 -8.82 -4.57
C GLY A 16 -4.83 -9.50 -4.75
N ILE A 17 -4.38 -9.77 -5.98
CA ILE A 17 -3.09 -10.41 -6.28
C ILE A 17 -1.92 -9.43 -6.04
N TRP A 18 -2.11 -8.15 -6.37
CA TRP A 18 -1.06 -7.15 -6.22
C TRP A 18 -1.64 -5.80 -5.82
N HIS A 19 -1.02 -5.17 -4.82
CA HIS A 19 -1.41 -3.85 -4.35
C HIS A 19 -0.23 -2.88 -4.42
N ARG A 20 -0.49 -1.68 -4.92
CA ARG A 20 0.49 -0.58 -4.94
C ARG A 20 0.43 0.19 -3.63
N TRP A 21 1.18 -0.27 -2.65
CA TRP A 21 1.25 0.36 -1.33
C TRP A 21 2.01 1.68 -1.37
N ARG A 22 1.48 2.70 -0.69
CA ARG A 22 2.16 3.94 -0.37
C ARG A 22 2.19 4.10 1.14
N THR A 23 3.38 4.21 1.70
CA THR A 23 3.54 4.51 3.12
C THR A 23 3.06 5.93 3.40
N LYS A 24 2.20 6.07 4.40
CA LYS A 24 1.80 7.31 5.03
C LYS A 24 2.30 7.31 6.47
N SER A 25 2.53 8.51 6.97
CA SER A 25 2.85 8.78 8.36
C SER A 25 2.00 9.95 8.83
N ASN A 26 1.58 9.92 10.08
CA ASN A 26 0.95 11.07 10.73
C ASN A 26 1.96 11.81 11.64
N GLU A 27 1.52 12.94 12.19
CA GLU A 27 2.28 13.75 13.15
C GLU A 27 2.58 13.03 14.47
N TRP A 28 1.81 11.98 14.81
CA TRP A 28 2.01 11.12 15.98
C TRP A 28 3.01 9.98 15.76
N GLY A 29 3.61 9.89 14.57
CA GLY A 29 4.62 8.87 14.24
C GLY A 29 4.05 7.51 13.84
N GLU A 30 2.73 7.36 13.73
CA GLU A 30 2.10 6.15 13.21
C GLU A 30 2.38 6.02 11.72
N ARG A 31 2.72 4.81 11.29
CA ARG A 31 3.06 4.51 9.89
C ARG A 31 2.16 3.40 9.39
N TRP A 32 1.44 3.69 8.32
CA TRP A 32 0.60 2.70 7.65
C TRP A 32 0.79 2.79 6.14
N GLN A 33 0.35 1.75 5.43
CA GLN A 33 0.40 1.68 3.99
C GLN A 33 -1.01 1.70 3.42
N ILE A 34 -1.25 2.63 2.50
CA ILE A 34 -2.50 2.71 1.76
C ILE A 34 -2.28 2.33 0.29
N CYS A 35 -3.13 1.47 -0.23
CA CYS A 35 -3.12 1.09 -1.63
C CYS A 35 -3.64 2.27 -2.49
N LEU A 36 -2.86 2.69 -3.47
CA LEU A 36 -3.21 3.83 -4.32
C LEU A 36 -4.40 3.58 -5.25
N ALA A 37 -4.72 2.31 -5.53
CA ALA A 37 -5.79 1.93 -6.44
C ALA A 37 -7.12 1.64 -5.72
N CYS A 38 -7.12 0.77 -4.69
CA CYS A 38 -8.34 0.37 -3.98
C CYS A 38 -8.51 1.01 -2.60
N LYS A 39 -7.60 1.88 -2.15
CA LYS A 39 -7.62 2.51 -0.82
C LYS A 39 -7.58 1.56 0.37
N LYS A 40 -7.31 0.27 0.15
CA LYS A 40 -7.04 -0.69 1.23
C LYS A 40 -5.88 -0.19 2.09
N GLU A 41 -6.01 -0.30 3.40
CA GLU A 41 -4.98 0.06 4.37
C GLU A 41 -4.38 -1.21 4.97
N ARG A 42 -3.11 -1.14 5.34
CA ARG A 42 -2.42 -2.16 6.12
C ARG A 42 -1.30 -1.54 6.94
N ASP A 43 -0.92 -2.19 8.02
CA ASP A 43 0.32 -1.88 8.73
C ASP A 43 1.54 -2.10 7.84
N VAL A 44 2.62 -1.34 8.08
CA VAL A 44 3.87 -1.52 7.35
C VAL A 44 4.49 -2.87 7.76
N PRO A 45 4.62 -3.86 6.87
CA PRO A 45 5.32 -5.10 7.21
C PRO A 45 6.81 -4.78 7.36
N GLY A 46 7.30 -4.81 8.59
CA GLY A 46 8.66 -4.37 8.93
C GLY A 46 8.91 -4.12 10.42
N GLY A 47 8.10 -4.69 11.31
CA GLY A 47 8.59 -5.06 12.64
C GLY A 47 8.82 -6.57 12.62
N THR A 48 10.00 -7.01 12.21
CA THR A 48 10.47 -8.30 12.73
C THR A 48 10.51 -8.11 14.23
N ILE A 49 9.61 -8.77 14.96
CA ILE A 49 9.84 -9.01 16.37
C ILE A 49 10.92 -10.08 16.34
N GLU A 50 12.18 -9.68 16.19
CA GLU A 50 13.29 -10.55 16.55
C GLU A 50 13.23 -10.63 18.07
N VAL A 51 12.67 -11.74 18.57
CA VAL A 51 12.72 -12.16 19.97
C VAL A 51 14.09 -12.72 20.31
#